data_AF-A0A3M1SA38-F1
#
_entry.id   AF-A0A3M1SA38-F1
#
_cell.length_a   1.000
_cell.length_b   1.000
_cell.length_c   1.000
_cell.angle_alpha   90.00
_cell.angle_beta   90.00
_cell.angle_gamma   90.00
#
_symmetry.space_group_name_H-M   'P 1'
#
loop_
_entity.id
_entity.type
_entity.pdbx_description
1 polymer ?
#
loop_
_entity_poly.entity_id
_entity_poly.type
_entity_poly.pdbx_seq_one_letter_code
_entity_poly.pdbx_strand_id
1 'polypeptide(L)'
;MKLAIFTIICALLFQQLSCGYPETPMIRLKGPGDENDLVFFYRRDATYEQKELFQNTVIHKLDPNRGYRLQDGVIDLFLVRNSDYEGYAINFSKDATLEQREQLKRAIESSPIVYKVFENVVPNEIKLE
;
A
#
# COMPACT_ATOMS: atom_id res chain seq x y z
N MET A 1 1.73 -61.03 7.09
CA MET A 1 1.26 -60.07 8.13
C MET A 1 2.33 -59.09 8.65
N LYS A 2 3.52 -58.97 8.03
CA LYS A 2 4.57 -57.99 8.45
C LYS A 2 4.75 -56.81 7.48
N LEU A 3 4.10 -56.84 6.32
CA LEU A 3 4.28 -55.83 5.25
C LEU A 3 3.31 -54.65 5.33
N ALA A 4 2.19 -54.79 6.05
CA ALA A 4 1.17 -53.73 6.18
C ALA A 4 1.50 -52.66 7.24
N ILE A 5 2.42 -52.96 8.16
CA ILE A 5 2.79 -52.04 9.26
C ILE A 5 3.76 -50.96 8.78
N PHE A 6 4.56 -51.23 7.75
CA PHE A 6 5.57 -50.29 7.26
C PHE A 6 4.96 -49.11 6.49
N THR A 7 3.82 -49.31 5.81
CA THR A 7 3.17 -48.29 4.99
C THR A 7 2.47 -47.22 5.82
N ILE A 8 2.00 -47.55 7.03
CA ILE A 8 1.30 -46.61 7.92
C ILE A 8 2.28 -45.63 8.58
N ILE A 9 3.52 -46.06 8.85
CA ILE A 9 4.54 -45.22 9.49
C ILE A 9 5.05 -44.13 8.53
N CYS A 10 5.14 -44.40 7.22
CA CYS A 10 5.54 -43.39 6.22
C CYS A 10 4.50 -42.27 6.04
N ALA A 11 3.20 -42.55 6.14
CA ALA A 11 2.16 -41.53 5.95
C ALA A 11 2.11 -40.50 7.09
N LEU A 12 2.51 -40.88 8.30
CA LEU A 12 2.58 -39.98 9.47
C LEU A 12 3.79 -39.03 9.44
N LEU A 13 4.87 -39.37 8.72
CA LEU A 13 6.05 -38.52 8.62
C LEU A 13 5.88 -37.36 7.63
N PHE A 14 4.95 -37.45 6.67
CA PHE A 14 4.68 -36.36 5.72
C PHE A 14 3.75 -35.27 6.27
N GLN A 15 3.10 -35.48 7.42
CA GLN A 15 2.22 -34.47 8.03
C GLN A 15 2.99 -33.37 8.79
N GLN A 16 4.29 -33.54 9.06
CA GLN A 16 5.11 -32.54 9.76
C GLN A 16 5.88 -31.61 8.84
N LEU A 17 5.77 -31.77 7.52
CA LEU A 17 6.22 -30.79 6.53
C LEU A 17 5.10 -29.81 6.17
N SER A 18 4.25 -29.47 7.15
CA SER A 18 3.46 -28.25 7.05
C SER A 18 4.48 -27.11 7.03
N CYS A 19 4.68 -26.49 5.87
CA CYS A 19 5.43 -25.24 5.74
C CYS A 19 4.92 -24.29 6.82
N GLY A 20 5.70 -24.13 7.90
CA GLY A 20 5.43 -23.11 8.89
C GLY A 20 5.37 -21.79 8.16
N TYR A 21 4.18 -21.21 8.07
CA TYR A 21 4.06 -19.83 7.63
C TYR A 21 4.91 -19.02 8.61
N PRO A 22 5.95 -18.29 8.15
CA PRO A 22 6.68 -17.41 9.04
C PRO A 22 5.65 -16.51 9.70
N GLU A 23 5.71 -16.37 11.02
CA GLU A 23 4.83 -15.45 11.75
C GLU A 23 4.91 -14.10 11.04
N THR A 24 3.80 -13.73 10.38
CA THR A 24 3.72 -12.42 9.75
C THR A 24 3.82 -11.41 10.89
N PRO A 25 4.77 -10.46 10.84
CA PRO A 25 4.84 -9.42 11.85
C PRO A 25 3.46 -8.77 11.95
N MET A 26 2.95 -8.61 13.17
CA MET A 26 1.62 -8.05 13.39
C MET A 26 1.50 -6.73 12.63
N ILE A 27 0.61 -6.69 11.64
CA ILE A 27 0.33 -5.48 10.87
C ILE A 27 -0.29 -4.48 11.84
N ARG A 28 0.46 -3.43 12.20
CA ARG A 28 -0.12 -2.30 12.91
C ARG A 28 -0.97 -1.52 11.92
N LEU A 29 -2.29 -1.70 12.00
CA LEU A 29 -3.22 -0.87 11.25
C LEU A 29 -3.06 0.58 11.72
N LYS A 30 -2.68 1.47 10.80
CA LYS A 30 -2.65 2.91 11.07
C LYS A 30 -4.07 3.43 11.19
N GLY A 31 -4.33 4.18 12.24
CA GLY A 31 -5.56 4.93 12.47
C GLY A 31 -5.48 6.35 11.89
N PRO A 32 -6.61 7.08 11.88
CA PRO A 32 -6.68 8.43 11.32
C PRO A 32 -5.88 9.48 12.11
N GLY A 33 -5.40 9.13 13.32
CA GLY A 33 -4.51 9.95 14.14
C GLY A 33 -3.02 9.61 14.01
N ASP A 34 -2.65 8.64 13.15
CA ASP A 34 -1.25 8.30 12.92
C ASP A 34 -0.64 9.18 11.79
N GLU A 35 0.64 9.51 11.94
CA GLU A 35 1.41 10.27 10.94
C GLU A 35 1.63 9.44 9.67
N ASN A 36 1.62 10.09 8.51
CA ASN A 36 1.94 9.50 7.22
C ASN A 36 3.00 10.31 6.46
N ASP A 37 3.85 9.61 5.72
CA ASP A 37 4.99 10.23 5.01
C ASP A 37 4.51 11.23 3.95
N LEU A 38 3.46 10.89 3.19
CA LEU A 38 2.81 11.78 2.24
C LEU A 38 1.29 11.69 2.37
N VAL A 39 0.62 12.83 2.25
CA VAL A 39 -0.84 12.90 2.10
C VAL A 39 -1.14 13.86 0.97
N PHE A 40 -1.96 13.43 0.00
CA PHE A 40 -2.43 14.34 -1.05
C PHE A 40 -3.93 14.27 -1.18
N PHE A 41 -4.52 15.36 -1.67
CA PHE A 41 -5.95 15.46 -1.96
C PHE A 41 -6.17 15.79 -3.43
N TYR A 42 -7.18 15.19 -4.04
CA TYR A 42 -7.64 15.56 -5.37
C TYR A 42 -8.34 16.93 -5.35
N ARG A 43 -8.41 17.59 -6.51
CA ARG A 43 -9.34 18.69 -6.71
C ARG A 43 -10.78 18.17 -6.58
N ARG A 44 -11.68 19.04 -6.08
CA ARG A 44 -13.10 18.68 -5.86
C ARG A 44 -13.83 18.32 -7.16
N ASP A 45 -13.39 18.86 -8.28
CA ASP A 45 -13.95 18.64 -9.61
C ASP A 45 -13.31 17.46 -10.38
N ALA A 46 -12.35 16.75 -9.77
CA ALA A 46 -11.73 15.58 -10.40
C ALA A 46 -12.74 14.43 -10.54
N THR A 47 -12.95 13.96 -11.77
CA THR A 47 -13.91 12.88 -12.06
C THR A 47 -13.39 11.52 -11.59
N TYR A 48 -14.28 10.54 -11.51
CA TYR A 48 -13.90 9.16 -11.17
C TYR A 48 -12.84 8.62 -12.15
N GLU A 49 -13.06 8.81 -13.46
CA GLU A 49 -12.18 8.31 -14.52
C GLU A 49 -10.78 8.95 -14.44
N GLN A 50 -10.72 10.24 -14.10
CA GLN A 50 -9.46 10.94 -13.89
C GLN A 50 -8.70 10.39 -12.68
N LYS A 51 -9.40 10.17 -11.55
CA LYS A 51 -8.81 9.60 -10.34
C LYS A 51 -8.33 8.17 -10.58
N GLU A 52 -9.10 7.35 -11.29
CA GLU A 52 -8.74 5.98 -11.66
C GLU A 52 -7.49 5.96 -12.56
N LEU A 53 -7.47 6.79 -13.61
CA LEU A 53 -6.30 6.91 -14.48
C LEU A 53 -5.06 7.34 -13.70
N PHE A 54 -5.19 8.34 -12.82
CA PHE A 54 -4.10 8.78 -11.96
C PHE A 54 -3.62 7.66 -11.04
N GLN A 55 -4.52 6.91 -10.39
CA GLN A 55 -4.12 5.79 -9.54
C GLN A 55 -3.39 4.72 -10.34
N ASN A 56 -3.83 4.41 -11.56
CA ASN A 56 -3.26 3.36 -12.39
C ASN A 56 -1.92 3.73 -13.04
N THR A 57 -1.60 5.03 -13.12
CA THR A 57 -0.40 5.53 -13.83
C THR A 57 0.64 6.16 -12.90
N VAL A 58 0.19 6.78 -11.81
CA VAL A 58 1.07 7.48 -10.86
C VAL A 58 1.29 6.64 -9.60
N ILE A 59 0.21 6.17 -8.98
CA ILE A 59 0.28 5.49 -7.66
C ILE A 59 0.61 4.01 -7.79
N HIS A 60 0.09 3.37 -8.82
CA HIS A 60 0.34 1.97 -9.14
C HIS A 60 1.16 1.84 -10.41
N LYS A 61 1.77 0.67 -10.54
CA LYS A 61 2.35 0.19 -11.77
C LYS A 61 1.81 -1.19 -12.10
N LEU A 62 1.71 -1.45 -13.39
CA LEU A 62 1.26 -2.74 -13.89
C LEU A 62 2.31 -3.81 -13.60
N ASP A 63 1.89 -4.86 -12.92
CA ASP A 63 2.60 -6.12 -12.75
C ASP A 63 1.94 -7.17 -13.65
N PRO A 64 2.63 -7.66 -14.70
CA PRO A 64 2.07 -8.63 -15.65
C PRO A 64 1.50 -9.90 -15.01
N ASN A 65 1.97 -10.26 -13.81
CA ASN A 65 1.59 -11.50 -13.13
C ASN A 65 0.61 -11.29 -11.98
N ARG A 66 0.46 -10.04 -11.48
CA ARG A 66 -0.27 -9.74 -10.24
C ARG A 66 -1.26 -8.58 -10.37
N GLY A 67 -1.44 -8.01 -11.55
CA GLY A 67 -2.34 -6.89 -11.77
C GLY A 67 -1.65 -5.57 -11.44
N TYR A 68 -2.09 -4.86 -10.40
CA TYR A 68 -1.49 -3.59 -9.99
C TYR A 68 -0.67 -3.77 -8.72
N ARG A 69 0.54 -3.20 -8.70
CA ARG A 69 1.35 -3.04 -7.49
C ARG A 69 1.64 -1.57 -7.23
N LEU A 70 1.84 -1.20 -5.97
CA LEU A 70 2.25 0.17 -5.62
C LEU A 70 3.61 0.51 -6.26
N GLN A 71 3.90 1.81 -6.41
CA GLN A 71 5.23 2.27 -6.82
C GLN A 71 6.33 1.72 -5.90
N ASP A 72 7.55 1.61 -6.43
CA ASP A 72 8.65 1.05 -5.63
C ASP A 72 8.94 1.97 -4.42
N GLY A 73 9.21 1.34 -3.28
CA GLY A 73 9.40 2.05 -2.01
C GLY A 73 8.11 2.36 -1.25
N VAL A 74 6.91 2.21 -1.82
CA VAL A 74 5.64 2.38 -1.10
C VAL A 74 5.23 1.08 -0.42
N ILE A 75 4.85 1.15 0.87
CA ILE A 75 4.36 -0.01 1.63
C ILE A 75 2.86 0.06 1.92
N ASP A 76 2.33 1.27 2.09
CA ASP A 76 0.93 1.47 2.41
C ASP A 76 0.32 2.61 1.60
N LEU A 77 -0.97 2.45 1.27
CA LEU A 77 -1.82 3.44 0.64
C LEU A 77 -3.19 3.41 1.32
N PHE A 78 -3.63 4.54 1.88
CA PHE A 78 -4.90 4.65 2.60
C PHE A 78 -5.76 5.75 2.02
N LEU A 79 -7.05 5.48 1.81
CA LEU A 79 -8.01 6.50 1.44
C LEU A 79 -8.17 7.50 2.59
N VAL A 80 -8.05 8.79 2.29
CA VAL A 80 -8.26 9.88 3.24
C VAL A 80 -9.38 10.77 2.73
N ARG A 81 -10.28 11.16 3.64
CA ARG A 81 -11.32 12.14 3.41
C ARG A 81 -11.22 13.24 4.44
N ASN A 82 -11.25 14.49 3.99
CA ASN A 82 -11.24 15.65 4.84
C ASN A 82 -12.22 16.68 4.26
N SER A 83 -13.34 16.88 4.95
CA SER A 83 -14.47 17.68 4.44
C SER A 83 -14.93 17.15 3.06
N ASP A 84 -15.01 18.02 2.04
CA ASP A 84 -15.40 17.65 0.67
C ASP A 84 -14.21 17.18 -0.20
N TYR A 85 -13.01 17.06 0.39
CA TYR A 85 -11.84 16.56 -0.32
C TYR A 85 -11.63 15.06 -0.08
N GLU A 86 -11.26 14.38 -1.15
CA GLU A 86 -10.86 12.98 -1.14
C GLU A 86 -9.43 12.87 -1.64
N GLY A 87 -8.66 11.95 -1.09
CA GLY A 87 -7.25 11.81 -1.36
C GLY A 87 -6.69 10.51 -0.80
N TYR A 88 -5.36 10.42 -0.76
CA TYR A 88 -4.68 9.27 -0.19
C TYR A 88 -3.51 9.68 0.71
N ALA A 89 -3.30 8.89 1.75
CA ALA A 89 -2.08 8.85 2.54
C ALA A 89 -1.19 7.71 2.05
N ILE A 90 0.12 7.96 2.00
CA ILE A 90 1.15 7.05 1.54
C ILE A 90 2.20 6.93 2.64
N ASN A 91 2.64 5.69 2.90
CA ASN A 91 3.85 5.44 3.69
C ASN A 91 4.89 4.72 2.85
N PHE A 92 6.13 5.14 3.02
CA PHE A 92 7.25 4.50 2.36
C PHE A 92 7.88 3.44 3.26
N SER A 93 8.45 2.41 2.64
CA SER A 93 9.31 1.45 3.30
C SER A 93 10.47 2.18 3.98
N LYS A 94 10.96 1.61 5.08
CA LYS A 94 12.23 2.03 5.69
C LYS A 94 13.40 1.91 4.71
N ASP A 95 13.30 1.01 3.74
CA ASP A 95 14.32 0.79 2.69
C ASP A 95 14.08 1.62 1.43
N ALA A 96 13.03 2.47 1.40
CA ALA A 96 12.75 3.32 0.25
C ALA A 96 13.82 4.39 0.09
N THR A 97 14.40 4.48 -1.10
CA THR A 97 15.44 5.47 -1.40
C THR A 97 14.88 6.88 -1.46
N LEU A 98 15.72 7.89 -1.21
CA LEU A 98 15.33 9.30 -1.36
C LEU A 98 14.82 9.58 -2.79
N GLU A 99 15.47 9.00 -3.79
CA GLU A 99 15.07 9.14 -5.19
C GLU A 99 13.66 8.59 -5.45
N GLN A 100 13.31 7.42 -4.91
CA GLN A 100 11.97 6.84 -5.03
C GLN A 100 10.90 7.74 -4.38
N ARG A 101 11.19 8.25 -3.18
CA ARG A 101 10.29 9.15 -2.43
C ARG A 101 10.04 10.44 -3.22
N GLU A 102 11.11 11.08 -3.67
CA GLU A 102 11.06 12.34 -4.43
C GLU A 102 10.45 12.17 -5.81
N GLN A 103 10.70 11.05 -6.50
CA GLN A 103 10.11 10.76 -7.79
C GLN A 103 8.58 10.64 -7.68
N LEU A 104 8.08 9.88 -6.71
CA LEU A 104 6.64 9.74 -6.50
C LEU A 104 6.01 11.07 -6.09
N LYS A 105 6.61 11.78 -5.14
CA LYS A 105 6.14 13.11 -4.73
C LYS A 105 6.01 14.06 -5.91
N ARG A 106 7.06 14.21 -6.73
CA ARG A 106 7.03 15.07 -7.93
C ARG A 106 5.96 14.62 -8.92
N ALA A 107 5.78 13.32 -9.12
CA ALA A 107 4.75 12.81 -10.01
C ALA A 107 3.33 13.18 -9.50
N ILE A 108 3.08 13.06 -8.20
CA ILE A 108 1.83 13.48 -7.56
C ILE A 108 1.63 15.00 -7.70
N GLU A 109 2.62 15.81 -7.33
CA GLU A 109 2.56 17.27 -7.39
C GLU A 109 2.39 17.81 -8.81
N SER A 110 2.93 17.12 -9.82
CA SER A 110 2.79 17.51 -11.23
C SER A 110 1.41 17.23 -11.83
N SER A 111 0.55 16.50 -11.12
CA SER A 111 -0.74 16.06 -11.64
C SER A 111 -1.79 17.19 -11.59
N PRO A 112 -2.49 17.49 -12.70
CA PRO A 112 -3.45 18.58 -12.76
C PRO A 112 -4.72 18.34 -11.92
N ILE A 113 -4.93 17.10 -11.46
CA ILE A 113 -6.08 16.73 -10.62
C ILE A 113 -5.75 16.70 -9.13
N VAL A 114 -4.49 16.92 -8.74
CA VAL A 114 -4.08 17.03 -7.34
C VAL A 114 -4.22 18.48 -6.90
N TYR A 115 -4.89 18.68 -5.77
CA TYR A 115 -5.08 20.00 -5.16
C TYR A 115 -3.87 20.39 -4.31
N LYS A 116 -3.44 19.50 -3.41
CA LYS A 116 -2.38 19.77 -2.45
C LYS A 116 -1.74 18.48 -1.97
N VAL A 117 -0.44 18.56 -1.69
CA VAL A 117 0.39 17.51 -1.10
C VAL A 117 0.95 18.01 0.22
N PHE A 118 1.03 17.13 1.21
CA PHE A 118 1.53 17.36 2.55
C PHE A 118 2.52 16.25 2.89
N GLU A 119 3.53 16.55 3.70
CA GLU A 119 4.60 15.62 4.07
C GLU A 119 4.68 15.47 5.58
N ASN A 120 4.85 14.23 6.07
CA ASN A 120 4.99 13.91 7.49
C ASN A 120 3.88 14.53 8.35
N VAL A 121 2.63 14.26 7.98
CA VAL A 121 1.44 14.84 8.63
C VAL A 121 0.48 13.77 9.10
N VAL A 122 -0.28 14.11 10.15
CA VAL A 122 -1.47 13.37 10.55
C VAL A 122 -2.66 13.89 9.72
N PRO A 123 -3.36 13.03 8.94
CA PRO A 123 -4.44 13.48 8.05
C PRO A 123 -5.54 14.32 8.74
N ASN A 124 -5.88 13.99 9.98
CA ASN A 124 -6.89 14.70 10.76
C ASN A 124 -6.48 16.11 11.21
N GLU A 125 -5.19 16.45 11.17
CA GLU A 125 -4.68 17.77 11.54
C GLU A 125 -4.62 18.73 10.35
N ILE A 126 -4.82 18.21 9.13
CA ILE A 126 -4.77 19.00 7.91
C ILE A 126 -6.00 19.91 7.85
N LYS A 127 -5.74 21.19 7.61
CA LYS A 127 -6.77 22.19 7.31
C LYS A 127 -6.77 22.48 5.82
N LEU A 128 -7.89 22.18 5.17
CA LEU A 128 -8.13 22.49 3.77
C LEU A 128 -9.12 23.66 3.71
N GLU A 129 -8.75 24.68 2.95
CA GLU A 129 -9.61 25.81 2.59
C GLU A 129 -10.22 25.56 1.20
#